data_AF-A0A847V0A6-F1
#
_entry.id   AF-A0A847V0A6-F1
#
_cell.length_a   1.000
_cell.length_b   1.000
_cell.length_c   1.000
_cell.angle_alpha   90.00
_cell.angle_beta   90.00
_cell.angle_gamma   90.00
#
_symmetry.space_group_name_H-M   'P 1'
#
loop_
_entity.id
_entity.type
_entity.pdbx_description
1 polymer ?
#
loop_
_entity_poly.entity_id
_entity_poly.type
_entity_poly.pdbx_seq_one_letter_code
_entity_poly.pdbx_strand_id
1 'polypeptide(L)'
;MGGAAGSPAIPEPAQSEDFYNRVRASGTGYFEVGTSVVDRRMGLEYYTYVSGDGQLEMDQKSAVSNRAGDVQGNLNGTSVPLNLLEEVKMSYSGKTPMVGMKQIHSKAFYGGIGAEVQERFEVTEMERIQKTYFASTDPGSQASNPSEAADLRERSPAHLVGMDLATSFNGTWQSDYRWHKIFYKDMMGHETFSGVFDVEKTLKFSEGPAF
;
A
#
# COMPACT_ATOMS: atom_id res chain seq x y z
N MET A 1 0.98 7.75 -61.23
CA MET A 1 0.32 8.22 -60.01
C MET A 1 1.12 7.72 -58.83
N GLY A 2 1.90 8.60 -58.18
CA GLY A 2 2.66 8.25 -56.97
C GLY A 2 2.06 9.02 -55.81
N GLY A 3 1.28 8.35 -54.95
CA GLY A 3 0.77 8.93 -53.73
C GLY A 3 1.92 9.11 -52.75
N ALA A 4 2.14 10.34 -52.28
CA ALA A 4 3.06 10.60 -51.19
C ALA A 4 2.56 9.89 -49.93
N ALA A 5 3.32 8.90 -49.44
CA ALA A 5 3.06 8.29 -48.16
C ALA A 5 3.27 9.33 -47.07
N GLY A 6 2.20 9.68 -46.35
CA GLY A 6 2.29 10.54 -45.18
C GLY A 6 3.23 9.93 -44.15
N SER A 7 3.98 10.77 -43.43
CA SER A 7 4.85 10.33 -42.35
C SER A 7 4.05 9.49 -41.33
N PRO A 8 4.62 8.39 -40.82
CA PRO A 8 3.94 7.57 -39.82
C PRO A 8 3.59 8.42 -38.60
N ALA A 9 2.44 8.14 -37.98
CA ALA A 9 2.03 8.81 -36.74
C ALA A 9 3.11 8.63 -35.68
N ILE A 10 3.48 9.73 -35.02
CA ILE A 10 4.39 9.68 -33.88
C ILE A 10 3.64 8.92 -32.77
N PRO A 11 4.14 7.78 -32.28
CA PRO A 11 3.49 7.07 -31.20
C PRO A 11 3.46 7.95 -29.95
N GLU A 12 2.33 7.97 -29.26
CA GLU A 12 2.25 8.66 -27.97
C GLU A 12 3.28 8.03 -27.01
N PRO A 13 4.03 8.86 -26.26
CA PRO A 13 4.95 8.34 -25.26
C PRO A 13 4.19 7.52 -24.22
N ALA A 14 4.71 6.36 -23.84
CA ALA A 14 4.18 5.64 -22.69
C ALA A 14 4.37 6.51 -21.44
N GLN A 15 3.26 6.97 -20.85
CA GLN A 15 3.27 7.79 -19.63
C GLN A 15 2.86 6.93 -18.44
N SER A 16 3.60 7.06 -17.34
CA SER A 16 3.27 6.48 -16.04
C SER A 16 2.63 7.56 -15.15
N GLU A 17 1.72 7.14 -14.28
CA GLU A 17 1.12 8.02 -13.26
C GLU A 17 1.73 7.63 -11.91
N ASP A 18 2.85 8.28 -11.57
CA ASP A 18 3.67 7.91 -10.42
C ASP A 18 3.60 8.97 -9.32
N PHE A 19 3.51 8.50 -8.07
CA PHE A 19 3.63 9.30 -6.86
C PHE A 19 4.74 8.74 -5.99
N TYR A 20 5.66 9.60 -5.58
CA TYR A 20 6.66 9.28 -4.57
C TYR A 20 6.72 10.39 -3.54
N ASN A 21 6.62 10.02 -2.27
CA ASN A 21 6.81 10.94 -1.16
C ASN A 21 7.67 10.27 -0.08
N ARG A 22 8.60 11.05 0.47
CA ARG A 22 9.36 10.66 1.65
C ARG A 22 9.34 11.78 2.67
N VAL A 23 8.84 11.48 3.86
CA VAL A 23 8.80 12.40 4.99
C VAL A 23 9.73 11.87 6.07
N ARG A 24 10.67 12.71 6.49
CA ARG A 24 11.52 12.49 7.65
C ARG A 24 11.33 13.64 8.61
N ALA A 25 10.88 13.35 9.83
CA ALA A 25 10.63 14.35 10.85
C ALA A 25 11.14 13.84 12.19
N SER A 26 11.75 14.74 12.98
CA SER A 26 12.11 14.49 14.37
C SER A 26 11.95 15.80 15.13
N GLY A 27 11.29 15.76 16.28
CA GLY A 27 11.06 16.94 17.10
C GLY A 27 9.92 16.77 18.08
N THR A 28 9.62 17.84 18.82
CA THR A 28 8.51 17.91 19.77
C THR A 28 7.49 18.94 19.33
N GLY A 29 6.21 18.61 19.42
CA GLY A 29 5.09 19.52 19.21
C GLY A 29 3.98 18.86 18.42
N TYR A 30 3.09 19.69 17.87
CA TYR A 30 2.00 19.24 17.03
C TYR A 30 2.49 18.74 15.66
N PHE A 31 1.91 17.64 15.19
CA PHE A 31 2.09 17.13 13.84
C PHE A 31 0.81 16.52 13.29
N GLU A 32 0.71 16.55 11.96
CA GLU A 32 -0.31 15.86 11.18
C GLU A 32 0.33 15.40 9.87
N VAL A 33 0.19 14.11 9.55
CA VAL A 33 0.72 13.51 8.33
C VAL A 33 -0.35 12.60 7.73
N GLY A 34 -0.72 12.85 6.48
CA GLY A 34 -1.70 12.04 5.79
C GLY A 34 -1.42 11.92 4.29
N THR A 35 -1.83 10.79 3.70
CA THR A 35 -1.78 10.54 2.26
C THR A 35 -3.09 9.90 1.84
N SER A 36 -3.65 10.35 0.71
CA SER A 36 -4.83 9.75 0.09
C SER A 36 -4.57 9.47 -1.37
N VAL A 37 -4.93 8.27 -1.81
CA VAL A 37 -4.81 7.81 -3.19
C VAL A 37 -6.09 7.11 -3.58
N VAL A 38 -6.67 7.54 -4.70
CA VAL A 38 -7.84 6.89 -5.31
C VAL A 38 -7.51 6.68 -6.78
N ASP A 39 -7.28 5.43 -7.15
CA ASP A 39 -7.05 5.04 -8.54
C ASP A 39 -8.04 3.94 -8.94
N ARG A 40 -9.00 4.31 -9.79
CA ARG A 40 -10.04 3.40 -10.27
C ARG A 40 -9.54 2.46 -11.37
N ARG A 41 -8.44 2.76 -12.07
CA ARG A 41 -7.84 1.84 -13.05
C ARG A 41 -7.18 0.66 -12.36
N MET A 42 -6.66 0.90 -11.17
CA MET A 42 -6.03 -0.12 -10.33
C MET A 42 -7.02 -0.76 -9.34
N GLY A 43 -8.23 -0.20 -9.20
CA GLY A 43 -9.18 -0.58 -8.16
C GLY A 43 -8.69 -0.31 -6.74
N LEU A 44 -7.89 0.75 -6.54
CA LEU A 44 -7.26 1.12 -5.28
C LEU A 44 -7.94 2.33 -4.64
N GLU A 45 -8.32 2.18 -3.37
CA GLU A 45 -8.52 3.30 -2.45
C GLU A 45 -7.58 3.11 -1.26
N TYR A 46 -6.73 4.09 -1.03
CA TYR A 46 -5.75 4.10 0.04
C TYR A 46 -5.81 5.42 0.80
N TYR A 47 -5.78 5.33 2.12
CA TYR A 47 -5.77 6.47 3.01
C TYR A 47 -4.91 6.14 4.23
N THR A 48 -4.08 7.08 4.64
CA THR A 48 -3.37 7.05 5.91
C THR A 48 -3.39 8.43 6.52
N TYR A 49 -3.49 8.48 7.84
CA TYR A 49 -3.51 9.71 8.60
C TYR A 49 -2.99 9.44 10.01
N VAL A 50 -2.13 10.31 10.50
CA VAL A 50 -1.67 10.32 11.90
C VAL A 50 -1.56 11.76 12.38
N SER A 51 -1.98 12.02 13.61
CA SER A 51 -1.83 13.31 14.26
C SER A 51 -1.59 13.17 15.74
N GLY A 52 -0.79 14.05 16.31
CA GLY A 52 -0.47 14.06 17.72
C GLY A 52 0.20 15.36 18.16
N ASP A 53 0.46 15.46 19.45
CA ASP A 53 1.24 16.55 20.04
C ASP A 53 2.17 15.96 21.11
N GLY A 54 3.44 15.83 20.75
CA GLY A 54 4.44 15.13 21.54
C GLY A 54 5.78 15.02 20.82
N GLN A 55 6.66 14.16 21.34
CA GLN A 55 7.90 13.81 20.68
C GLN A 55 7.62 12.80 19.57
N LEU A 56 8.06 13.10 18.36
CA LEU A 56 7.95 12.23 17.19
C LEU A 56 9.33 12.01 16.58
N GLU A 57 9.64 10.78 16.18
CA GLU A 57 10.60 10.49 15.13
C GLU A 57 9.94 9.65 14.05
N MET A 58 10.10 10.01 12.77
CA MET A 58 9.43 9.36 11.66
C MET A 58 10.32 9.33 10.41
N ASP A 59 10.34 8.19 9.71
CA ASP A 59 10.77 8.03 8.31
C ASP A 59 9.65 7.27 7.59
N GLN A 60 8.84 7.99 6.81
CA GLN A 60 7.78 7.44 5.98
C GLN A 60 8.18 7.55 4.51
N LYS A 61 8.03 6.46 3.77
CA LYS A 61 8.14 6.42 2.30
C LYS A 61 6.84 5.90 1.73
N SER A 62 6.28 6.60 0.74
CA SER A 62 5.10 6.17 0.01
C SER A 62 5.41 6.24 -1.48
N ALA A 63 5.17 5.13 -2.18
CA ALA A 63 5.31 5.02 -3.62
C ALA A 63 4.02 4.41 -4.19
N VAL A 64 3.47 5.04 -5.23
CA VAL A 64 2.33 4.53 -5.99
C VAL A 64 2.61 4.67 -7.47
N SER A 65 2.26 3.65 -8.24
CA SER A 65 2.26 3.69 -9.70
C SER A 65 1.11 2.87 -10.26
N ASN A 66 0.51 3.37 -11.34
CA ASN A 66 -0.39 2.59 -12.18
C ASN A 66 0.32 1.49 -12.97
N ARG A 67 1.66 1.47 -12.97
CA ARG A 67 2.50 0.43 -13.55
C ARG A 67 3.21 -0.33 -12.44
N ALA A 68 2.78 -1.57 -12.20
CA ALA A 68 3.34 -2.36 -11.11
C ALA A 68 4.87 -2.61 -11.22
N GLY A 69 5.44 -2.52 -12.42
CA GLY A 69 6.89 -2.63 -12.62
C GLY A 69 7.71 -1.49 -11.99
N ASP A 70 7.09 -0.33 -11.79
CA ASP A 70 7.81 0.90 -11.42
C ASP A 70 7.97 1.06 -9.89
N VAL A 71 7.20 0.32 -9.10
CA VAL A 71 7.39 0.21 -7.64
C VAL A 71 7.87 -1.20 -7.31
N GLN A 72 9.09 -1.31 -6.78
CA GLN A 72 9.67 -2.58 -6.35
C GLN A 72 9.63 -2.69 -4.83
N GLY A 73 9.04 -3.76 -4.31
CA GLY A 73 9.04 -4.08 -2.88
C GLY A 73 9.80 -5.37 -2.61
N ASN A 74 10.42 -5.48 -1.42
CA ASN A 74 10.94 -6.75 -0.94
C ASN A 74 9.88 -7.40 -0.04
N LEU A 75 9.32 -8.53 -0.50
CA LEU A 75 8.41 -9.37 0.28
C LEU A 75 9.08 -10.73 0.49
N ASN A 76 9.24 -11.16 1.75
CA ASN A 76 9.87 -12.44 2.13
C ASN A 76 11.23 -12.70 1.46
N GLY A 77 12.07 -11.66 1.34
CA GLY A 77 13.41 -11.75 0.73
C GLY A 77 13.40 -11.65 -0.81
N THR A 78 12.24 -11.59 -1.44
CA THR A 78 12.09 -11.53 -2.91
C THR A 78 11.67 -10.14 -3.36
N SER A 79 12.34 -9.60 -4.39
CA SER A 79 11.90 -8.36 -5.04
C SER A 79 10.70 -8.64 -5.94
N VAL A 80 9.60 -7.94 -5.69
CA VAL A 80 8.34 -8.09 -6.41
C VAL A 80 7.85 -6.74 -6.95
N PRO A 81 7.24 -6.73 -8.15
CA PRO A 81 6.57 -5.55 -8.67
C PRO A 81 5.27 -5.29 -7.89
N LEU A 82 5.05 -4.03 -7.51
CA LEU A 82 3.90 -3.56 -6.74
C LEU A 82 3.33 -2.31 -7.39
N ASN A 83 2.07 -2.03 -7.07
CA ASN A 83 1.40 -0.80 -7.44
C ASN A 83 1.45 0.26 -6.33
N LEU A 84 1.49 -0.18 -5.07
CA LEU A 84 1.68 0.69 -3.92
C LEU A 84 2.61 0.01 -2.93
N LEU A 85 3.55 0.79 -2.40
CA LEU A 85 4.40 0.43 -1.27
C LEU A 85 4.48 1.62 -0.32
N GLU A 86 4.05 1.41 0.92
CA GLU A 86 4.34 2.33 2.01
C GLU A 86 5.22 1.63 3.05
N GLU A 87 6.28 2.31 3.46
CA GLU A 87 7.13 1.92 4.58
C GLU A 87 7.10 3.02 5.63
N VAL A 88 6.79 2.67 6.87
CA VAL A 88 6.80 3.59 8.01
C VAL A 88 7.72 3.04 9.07
N LYS A 89 8.66 3.85 9.53
CA LYS A 89 9.34 3.67 10.81
C LYS A 89 9.05 4.89 11.66
N MET A 90 8.49 4.68 12.86
CA MET A 90 8.04 5.77 13.72
C MET A 90 8.23 5.45 15.19
N SER A 91 8.61 6.45 15.96
CA SER A 91 8.49 6.48 17.41
C SER A 91 7.68 7.69 17.85
N TYR A 92 6.86 7.53 18.89
CA TYR A 92 6.06 8.59 19.49
C TYR A 92 6.07 8.47 21.01
N SER A 93 6.13 9.61 21.70
CA SER A 93 5.86 9.72 23.13
C SER A 93 5.26 11.09 23.46
N GLY A 94 4.12 11.11 24.15
CA GLY A 94 3.44 12.36 24.50
C GLY A 94 2.39 12.19 25.58
N LYS A 95 2.02 13.30 26.23
CA LYS A 95 0.91 13.33 27.21
C LYS A 95 -0.44 13.24 26.51
N THR A 96 -0.57 13.87 25.36
CA THR A 96 -1.75 13.77 24.50
C THR A 96 -1.62 12.49 23.67
N PRO A 97 -2.65 11.66 23.56
CA PRO A 97 -2.59 10.50 22.67
C PRO A 97 -2.39 10.92 21.21
N MET A 98 -1.44 10.28 20.51
CA MET A 98 -1.38 10.27 19.06
C MET A 98 -2.49 9.38 18.53
N VAL A 99 -3.26 9.88 17.57
CA VAL A 99 -4.30 9.13 16.88
C VAL A 99 -3.86 8.85 15.45
N GLY A 100 -4.17 7.66 14.97
CA GLY A 100 -3.91 7.29 13.59
C GLY A 100 -4.98 6.39 13.01
N MET A 101 -5.17 6.50 11.69
CA MET A 101 -6.04 5.64 10.91
C MET A 101 -5.41 5.33 9.57
N LYS A 102 -5.63 4.11 9.09
CA LYS A 102 -5.22 3.65 7.78
C LYS A 102 -6.32 2.80 7.18
N GLN A 103 -6.52 2.94 5.87
CA GLN A 103 -7.42 2.10 5.10
C GLN A 103 -6.77 1.78 3.76
N ILE A 104 -6.79 0.51 3.39
CA ILE A 104 -6.49 0.06 2.03
C ILE A 104 -7.63 -0.82 1.54
N HIS A 105 -8.19 -0.49 0.38
CA HIS A 105 -9.34 -1.16 -0.19
C HIS A 105 -9.08 -1.45 -1.67
N SER A 106 -8.99 -2.73 -1.98
CA SER A 106 -8.99 -3.24 -3.35
C SER A 106 -10.44 -3.45 -3.80
N LYS A 107 -11.00 -2.48 -4.51
CA LYS A 107 -12.41 -2.45 -4.90
C LYS A 107 -12.71 -3.43 -6.04
N ALA A 108 -13.49 -4.46 -5.74
CA ALA A 108 -13.93 -5.45 -6.72
C ALA A 108 -14.69 -4.84 -7.92
N PHE A 109 -15.49 -3.80 -7.69
CA PHE A 109 -16.24 -3.12 -8.76
C PHE A 109 -15.33 -2.54 -9.85
N TYR A 110 -14.08 -2.21 -9.51
CA TYR A 110 -13.09 -1.63 -10.42
C TYR A 110 -11.99 -2.64 -10.81
N GLY A 111 -12.23 -3.95 -10.65
CA GLY A 111 -11.27 -5.00 -11.03
C GLY A 111 -10.25 -5.37 -9.94
N GLY A 112 -10.41 -4.86 -8.71
CA GLY A 112 -9.69 -5.35 -7.55
C GLY A 112 -10.24 -6.66 -6.98
N ILE A 113 -9.71 -7.11 -5.85
CA ILE A 113 -10.02 -8.42 -5.27
C ILE A 113 -11.19 -8.40 -4.27
N GLY A 114 -11.68 -7.22 -3.89
CA GLY A 114 -12.70 -7.07 -2.85
C GLY A 114 -12.17 -7.18 -1.42
N ALA A 115 -10.86 -7.00 -1.24
CA ALA A 115 -10.22 -7.01 0.06
C ALA A 115 -10.09 -5.59 0.63
N GLU A 116 -10.28 -5.47 1.93
CA GLU A 116 -10.17 -4.22 2.67
C GLU A 116 -9.48 -4.46 4.01
N VAL A 117 -8.56 -3.57 4.36
CA VAL A 117 -7.90 -3.54 5.66
C VAL A 117 -8.05 -2.13 6.23
N GLN A 118 -8.50 -2.04 7.47
CA GLN A 118 -8.53 -0.82 8.26
C GLN A 118 -7.71 -1.03 9.52
N GLU A 119 -7.00 0.02 9.92
CA GLU A 119 -6.23 0.06 11.15
C GLU A 119 -6.49 1.40 11.83
N ARG A 120 -6.62 1.39 13.16
CA ARG A 120 -6.80 2.60 13.97
C ARG A 120 -6.02 2.45 15.26
N PHE A 121 -5.48 3.56 15.76
CA PHE A 121 -4.83 3.56 17.07
C PHE A 121 -4.95 4.91 17.75
N GLU A 122 -4.91 4.87 19.07
CA GLU A 122 -4.85 6.01 19.98
C GLU A 122 -3.88 5.67 21.11
N VAL A 123 -2.72 6.30 21.14
CA VAL A 123 -1.56 5.86 21.93
C VAL A 123 -0.78 7.02 22.52
N THR A 124 -0.29 6.89 23.74
CA THR A 124 0.60 7.88 24.36
C THR A 124 2.08 7.58 24.08
N GLU A 125 2.39 6.30 23.79
CA GLU A 125 3.72 5.84 23.41
C GLU A 125 3.58 4.81 22.29
N MET A 126 4.46 4.86 21.29
CA MET A 126 4.50 3.87 20.21
C MET A 126 5.90 3.78 19.60
N GLU A 127 6.36 2.55 19.38
CA GLU A 127 7.40 2.21 18.41
C GLU A 127 6.74 1.39 17.31
N ARG A 128 7.06 1.69 16.05
CA ARG A 128 6.36 1.09 14.91
C ARG A 128 7.27 0.95 13.70
N ILE A 129 7.26 -0.25 13.14
CA ILE A 129 7.79 -0.55 11.80
C ILE A 129 6.67 -1.22 11.02
N GLN A 130 6.23 -0.60 9.94
CA GLN A 130 5.15 -1.11 9.11
C GLN A 130 5.52 -1.05 7.64
N LYS A 131 5.13 -2.09 6.91
CA LYS A 131 5.06 -2.10 5.45
C LYS A 131 3.62 -2.35 5.02
N THR A 132 3.11 -1.55 4.09
CA THR A 132 1.80 -1.76 3.45
C THR A 132 2.04 -1.87 1.95
N TYR A 133 1.43 -2.87 1.30
CA TYR A 133 1.69 -3.13 -0.10
C TYR A 133 0.44 -3.59 -0.84
N PHE A 134 0.40 -3.25 -2.13
CA PHE A 134 -0.70 -3.59 -3.02
C PHE A 134 -0.21 -3.81 -4.45
N ALA A 135 -0.83 -4.76 -5.15
CA ALA A 135 -0.63 -5.02 -6.57
C ALA A 135 -1.95 -5.41 -7.22
N SER A 136 -2.27 -4.91 -8.41
CA SER A 136 -3.48 -5.28 -9.15
C SER A 136 -3.35 -5.17 -10.66
N THR A 137 -2.32 -4.49 -11.18
CA THR A 137 -2.10 -4.36 -12.63
C THR A 137 -1.06 -5.37 -13.12
N ASP A 138 -1.21 -5.85 -14.36
CA ASP A 138 -0.19 -6.69 -15.01
C ASP A 138 1.15 -5.93 -15.13
N PRO A 139 2.22 -6.35 -14.43
CA PRO A 139 3.50 -5.66 -14.47
C PRO A 139 4.20 -5.79 -15.82
N GLY A 140 3.84 -6.79 -16.64
CA GLY A 140 4.39 -6.98 -17.99
C GLY A 140 3.64 -6.22 -19.09
N SER A 141 2.56 -5.50 -18.77
CA SER A 141 1.67 -4.88 -19.76
C SER A 141 2.33 -3.78 -20.61
N GLN A 142 3.40 -3.16 -20.10
CA GLN A 142 4.10 -2.04 -20.74
C GLN A 142 5.59 -2.33 -20.97
N ALA A 143 6.02 -3.58 -20.80
CA ALA A 143 7.38 -4.00 -21.12
C ALA A 143 7.54 -4.15 -22.64
N SER A 144 8.56 -3.51 -23.20
CA SER A 144 8.85 -3.60 -24.65
C SER A 144 9.41 -4.96 -25.07
N ASN A 145 10.01 -5.69 -24.12
CA ASN A 145 10.60 -7.00 -24.36
C ASN A 145 9.68 -8.11 -23.79
N PRO A 146 9.24 -9.08 -24.61
CA PRO A 146 8.42 -10.21 -24.13
C PRO A 146 9.06 -11.05 -23.02
N SER A 147 10.40 -11.20 -23.02
CA SER A 147 11.11 -11.93 -21.96
C SER A 147 11.03 -11.19 -20.62
N GLU A 148 11.27 -9.88 -20.65
CA GLU A 148 11.15 -9.02 -19.46
C GLU A 148 9.72 -9.01 -18.91
N ALA A 149 8.73 -8.97 -19.81
CA ALA A 149 7.32 -9.06 -19.44
C ALA A 149 6.98 -10.40 -18.76
N ALA A 150 7.57 -11.50 -19.21
CA ALA A 150 7.39 -12.82 -18.59
C ALA A 150 8.06 -12.87 -17.21
N ASP A 151 9.29 -12.39 -17.08
CA ASP A 151 10.04 -12.35 -15.82
C ASP A 151 9.36 -11.46 -14.76
N LEU A 152 8.71 -10.38 -15.18
CA LEU A 152 7.91 -9.52 -14.30
C LEU A 152 6.63 -10.21 -13.83
N ARG A 153 5.94 -10.94 -14.72
CA ARG A 153 4.73 -11.69 -14.38
C ARG A 153 5.02 -12.87 -13.45
N GLU A 154 6.11 -13.59 -13.67
CA GLU A 154 6.51 -14.72 -12.82
C GLU A 154 6.77 -14.28 -11.37
N ARG A 155 7.39 -13.11 -11.18
CA ARG A 155 7.65 -12.53 -9.86
C ARG A 155 6.45 -11.77 -9.28
N SER A 156 5.41 -11.55 -10.08
CA SER A 156 4.27 -10.75 -9.67
C SER A 156 3.37 -11.53 -8.72
N PRO A 157 3.03 -10.98 -7.56
CA PRO A 157 1.99 -11.55 -6.71
C PRO A 157 0.60 -11.14 -7.19
N ALA A 158 0.44 -10.76 -8.48
CA ALA A 158 -0.71 -10.13 -9.13
C ALA A 158 -2.00 -10.23 -8.31
N HIS A 159 -2.66 -9.12 -8.02
CA HIS A 159 -3.84 -9.06 -7.15
C HIS A 159 -3.55 -9.40 -5.67
N LEU A 160 -2.90 -8.45 -5.01
CA LEU A 160 -2.39 -8.51 -3.64
C LEU A 160 -2.83 -7.28 -2.85
N VAL A 161 -3.27 -7.49 -1.62
CA VAL A 161 -3.33 -6.48 -0.53
C VAL A 161 -2.62 -7.08 0.67
N GLY A 162 -1.69 -6.35 1.28
CA GLY A 162 -1.07 -6.84 2.51
C GLY A 162 -0.37 -5.81 3.36
N MET A 163 0.01 -6.26 4.55
CA MET A 163 0.64 -5.46 5.57
C MET A 163 1.52 -6.34 6.47
N ASP A 164 2.74 -5.88 6.71
CA ASP A 164 3.61 -6.39 7.76
C ASP A 164 3.76 -5.31 8.83
N LEU A 165 3.61 -5.68 10.09
CA LEU A 165 3.61 -4.75 11.22
C LEU A 165 4.39 -5.35 12.39
N ALA A 166 5.29 -4.56 12.95
CA ALA A 166 5.82 -4.76 14.29
C ALA A 166 5.62 -3.45 15.07
N THR A 167 4.89 -3.49 16.19
CA THR A 167 4.62 -2.31 16.99
C THR A 167 4.57 -2.61 18.48
N SER A 168 5.16 -1.73 19.26
CA SER A 168 5.05 -1.67 20.71
C SER A 168 4.30 -0.40 21.06
N PHE A 169 3.30 -0.45 21.94
CA PHE A 169 2.53 0.75 22.27
C PHE A 169 1.93 0.72 23.67
N ASN A 170 1.60 1.92 24.17
CA ASN A 170 0.74 2.13 25.34
C ASN A 170 -0.51 2.91 24.91
N GLY A 171 -1.66 2.26 24.93
CA GLY A 171 -2.94 2.81 24.46
C GLY A 171 -3.79 1.73 23.80
N THR A 172 -4.56 2.10 22.78
CA THR A 172 -5.43 1.17 22.05
C THR A 172 -5.02 1.09 20.58
N TRP A 173 -4.96 -0.12 20.05
CA TRP A 173 -4.76 -0.42 18.64
C TRP A 173 -5.83 -1.39 18.16
N GLN A 174 -6.35 -1.15 16.96
CA GLN A 174 -7.40 -1.94 16.33
C GLN A 174 -7.07 -2.24 14.87
N SER A 175 -7.43 -3.45 14.42
CA SER A 175 -7.33 -3.86 13.02
C SER A 175 -8.58 -4.62 12.60
N ASP A 176 -9.25 -4.08 11.59
CA ASP A 176 -10.37 -4.71 10.91
C ASP A 176 -9.92 -5.12 9.51
N TYR A 177 -10.31 -6.31 9.06
CA TYR A 177 -10.02 -6.74 7.71
C TYR A 177 -11.13 -7.61 7.17
N ARG A 178 -11.40 -7.48 5.87
CA ARG A 178 -12.39 -8.30 5.17
C ARG A 178 -11.96 -8.63 3.76
N TRP A 179 -12.44 -9.76 3.27
CA TRP A 179 -12.34 -10.14 1.88
C TRP A 179 -13.67 -10.74 1.42
N HIS A 180 -14.38 -9.98 0.59
CA HIS A 180 -15.69 -10.36 0.09
C HIS A 180 -15.66 -10.61 -1.41
N LYS A 181 -16.10 -11.80 -1.83
CA LYS A 181 -16.40 -12.15 -3.22
C LYS A 181 -17.83 -12.65 -3.32
N ILE A 182 -18.64 -11.94 -4.08
CA ILE A 182 -20.06 -12.25 -4.28
C ILE A 182 -20.19 -13.72 -4.71
N PHE A 183 -20.98 -14.50 -3.97
CA PHE A 183 -21.25 -15.95 -4.17
C PHE A 183 -20.10 -16.94 -3.92
N TYR A 184 -18.89 -16.49 -3.55
CA TYR A 184 -17.74 -17.41 -3.41
C TYR A 184 -17.05 -17.38 -2.06
N LYS A 185 -16.90 -16.20 -1.47
CA LYS A 185 -16.04 -16.03 -0.28
C LYS A 185 -16.52 -14.87 0.56
N ASP A 186 -16.54 -15.09 1.86
CA ASP A 186 -16.66 -14.01 2.83
C ASP A 186 -15.72 -14.32 3.99
N MET A 187 -14.79 -13.42 4.25
CA MET A 187 -13.83 -13.50 5.34
C MET A 187 -13.81 -12.16 6.04
N MET A 188 -13.84 -12.18 7.38
CA MET A 188 -13.72 -10.99 8.20
C MET A 188 -12.89 -11.32 9.43
N GLY A 189 -12.19 -10.32 9.96
CA GLY A 189 -11.54 -10.40 11.24
C GLY A 189 -11.47 -9.03 11.89
N HIS A 190 -11.46 -9.06 13.21
CA HIS A 190 -11.40 -7.89 14.07
C HIS A 190 -10.47 -8.21 15.24
N GLU A 191 -9.52 -7.31 15.47
CA GLU A 191 -8.56 -7.41 16.57
C GLU A 191 -8.51 -6.07 17.29
N THR A 192 -8.52 -6.10 18.62
CA THR A 192 -8.33 -4.93 19.48
C THR A 192 -7.41 -5.30 20.63
N PHE A 193 -6.40 -4.48 20.88
CA PHE A 193 -5.48 -4.59 22.01
C PHE A 193 -5.45 -3.23 22.74
N SER A 194 -5.59 -3.23 24.07
CA SER A 194 -5.64 -2.00 24.87
C SER A 194 -4.88 -2.14 26.18
N GLY A 195 -3.88 -1.30 26.38
CA GLY A 195 -2.90 -1.37 27.46
C GLY A 195 -1.48 -1.22 26.91
N VAL A 196 -0.51 -1.91 27.53
CA VAL A 196 0.87 -2.00 27.04
C VAL A 196 1.05 -3.33 26.31
N PHE A 197 1.27 -3.28 25.00
CA PHE A 197 1.38 -4.47 24.16
C PHE A 197 2.54 -4.36 23.17
N ASP A 198 3.10 -5.53 22.85
CA ASP A 198 3.93 -5.76 21.69
C ASP A 198 3.14 -6.63 20.70
N VAL A 199 3.00 -6.17 19.47
CA VAL A 199 2.23 -6.83 18.41
C VAL A 199 3.10 -7.00 17.17
N GLU A 200 3.21 -8.24 16.71
CA GLU A 200 3.74 -8.60 15.40
C GLU A 200 2.63 -9.21 14.55
N LYS A 201 2.42 -8.69 13.34
CA LYS A 201 1.34 -9.11 12.45
C LYS A 201 1.78 -9.11 11.00
N THR A 202 1.46 -10.20 10.31
CA THR A 202 1.41 -10.27 8.85
C THR A 202 -0.02 -10.55 8.42
N LEU A 203 -0.54 -9.69 7.54
CA LEU A 203 -1.84 -9.86 6.91
C LEU A 203 -1.67 -9.81 5.40
N LYS A 204 -2.21 -10.83 4.71
CA LYS A 204 -2.12 -10.94 3.25
C LYS A 204 -3.40 -11.49 2.66
N PHE A 205 -3.97 -10.74 1.72
CA PHE A 205 -4.97 -11.22 0.78
C PHE A 205 -4.34 -11.26 -0.61
N SER A 206 -4.37 -12.42 -1.24
CA SER A 206 -3.84 -12.58 -2.59
C SER A 206 -4.66 -13.60 -3.36
N GLU A 207 -4.90 -13.32 -4.62
CA GLU A 207 -5.39 -14.29 -5.59
C GLU A 207 -4.35 -14.46 -6.68
N GLY A 208 -3.91 -15.69 -6.95
CA GLY A 208 -3.04 -15.93 -8.10
C GLY A 208 -3.83 -15.84 -9.40
N PRO A 209 -3.17 -15.75 -10.56
CA PRO A 209 -3.86 -15.89 -11.82
C PRO A 209 -4.57 -17.25 -11.87
N ALA A 210 -5.85 -17.25 -12.24
CA ALA A 210 -6.42 -18.39 -12.95
C ALA A 210 -5.85 -18.29 -14.38
N PHE A 211 -4.75 -18.98 -14.64
CA PHE A 211 -4.35 -19.27 -16.00
C PHE A 211 -5.25 -20.37 -16.57
#